data_AF-A0AAV5UAX8-F1
#
_entry.id   AF-A0AAV5UAX8-F1
#
_cell.length_a   1.000
_cell.length_b   1.000
_cell.length_c   1.000
_cell.angle_alpha   90.00
_cell.angle_beta   90.00
_cell.angle_gamma   90.00
#
_symmetry.space_group_name_H-M   'P 1'
#
loop_
_entity.id
_entity.type
_entity.pdbx_description
1 polymer ?
#
loop_
_entity_poly.entity_id
_entity_poly.type
_entity_poly.pdbx_seq_one_letter_code
_entity_poly.pdbx_strand_id
1 'polypeptide(L)'
;TIVSLHFNVIMTTQDGLFGTTDKALHLTKNSEILSKEIVHLLSSLAKIAPEAMCKYYDQFIAPLKTMLYDGRRFTISCISFMGLAVGSKRFSLDTYDIMGDVSAKITNHIEPHGGLIMDFDRLVSLMGPDAIPFLPALLPPILRAARGEDECMTECACGTSGREEAAMGLLNVLEKRLKDSFTAYVLGLSEEEQEVVQKAIDEGGREIEMDPI
;
A
#
# COMPACT_ATOMS: atom_id res chain seq x y z
N THR A 1 32.73 2.50 -20.29
CA THR A 1 33.66 3.22 -19.40
C THR A 1 33.15 4.58 -18.92
N ILE A 2 32.22 5.26 -19.61
CA ILE A 2 31.51 6.43 -19.05
C ILE A 2 30.20 6.04 -18.34
N VAL A 3 29.47 5.03 -18.84
CA VAL A 3 28.25 4.50 -18.19
C VAL A 3 28.53 3.91 -16.81
N SER A 4 29.62 3.15 -16.64
CA SER A 4 30.04 2.62 -15.32
C SER A 4 30.46 3.72 -14.33
N LEU A 5 30.93 4.89 -14.82
CA LEU A 5 31.33 6.00 -13.97
C LEU A 5 30.11 6.77 -13.44
N HIS A 6 29.12 7.03 -14.29
CA HIS A 6 27.85 7.62 -13.87
C HIS A 6 27.04 6.67 -12.98
N PHE A 7 27.03 5.37 -13.28
CA PHE A 7 26.40 4.37 -12.42
C PHE A 7 27.06 4.37 -11.04
N ASN A 8 28.40 4.36 -10.95
CA ASN A 8 29.07 4.41 -9.64
C ASN A 8 28.80 5.70 -8.88
N VAL A 9 28.75 6.87 -9.52
CA VAL A 9 28.41 8.13 -8.83
C VAL A 9 26.97 8.10 -8.32
N ILE A 10 26.02 7.64 -9.13
CA ILE A 10 24.61 7.47 -8.75
C ILE A 10 24.49 6.46 -7.60
N MET A 11 25.15 5.31 -7.69
CA MET A 11 25.15 4.27 -6.64
C MET A 11 25.83 4.75 -5.35
N THR A 12 26.92 5.52 -5.44
CA THR A 12 27.58 6.09 -4.24
C THR A 12 26.71 7.16 -3.59
N THR A 13 26.00 7.97 -4.39
CA THR A 13 25.00 8.92 -3.87
C THR A 13 23.76 8.22 -3.31
N GLN A 14 23.34 7.10 -3.88
CA GLN A 14 22.22 6.29 -3.38
C GLN A 14 22.59 5.64 -2.04
N ASP A 15 23.73 4.96 -1.96
CA ASP A 15 24.22 4.36 -0.71
C ASP A 15 24.37 5.42 0.40
N GLY A 16 24.87 6.61 0.07
CA GLY A 16 24.93 7.75 0.99
C GLY A 16 23.56 8.31 1.38
N LEU A 17 22.62 8.36 0.43
CA LEU A 17 21.25 8.82 0.66
C LEU A 17 20.50 7.85 1.57
N PHE A 18 20.47 6.56 1.23
CA PHE A 18 19.86 5.52 2.07
C PHE A 18 20.49 5.49 3.48
N GLY A 19 21.82 5.58 3.58
CA GLY A 19 22.49 5.66 4.90
C GLY A 19 22.16 6.91 5.71
N THR A 20 21.84 8.03 5.05
CA THR A 20 21.38 9.26 5.74
C THR A 20 19.90 9.13 6.13
N THR A 21 19.09 8.53 5.26
CA THR A 21 17.66 8.30 5.50
C THR A 21 17.44 7.31 6.64
N ASP A 22 18.25 6.26 6.77
CA ASP A 22 18.23 5.32 7.90
C ASP A 22 18.45 6.03 9.23
N LYS A 23 19.53 6.80 9.32
CA LYS A 23 19.82 7.63 10.50
C LYS A 23 18.69 8.61 10.80
N ALA A 24 18.15 9.25 9.77
CA ALA A 24 17.07 10.21 9.93
C ALA A 24 15.78 9.53 10.40
N LEU A 25 15.43 8.35 9.87
CA LEU A 25 14.26 7.56 10.27
C LEU A 25 14.29 7.20 11.76
N HIS A 26 15.47 6.89 12.29
CA HIS A 26 15.64 6.66 13.72
C HIS A 26 15.46 7.91 14.59
N LEU A 27 15.74 9.10 14.04
CA LEU A 27 15.66 10.38 14.75
C LEU A 27 14.26 11.00 14.71
N THR A 28 13.37 10.58 13.81
CA THR A 28 12.03 11.19 13.64
C THR A 28 10.96 10.67 14.57
N LYS A 29 11.29 9.79 15.53
CA LYS A 29 10.32 9.22 16.48
C LYS A 29 9.43 10.26 17.16
N ASN A 30 9.95 11.46 17.43
CA ASN A 30 9.22 12.52 18.15
C ASN A 30 8.63 13.63 17.26
N SER A 31 8.72 13.55 15.93
CA SER A 31 8.19 14.57 15.01
C SER A 31 7.35 13.97 13.90
N GLU A 32 6.06 14.29 13.89
CA GLU A 32 5.12 13.85 12.86
C GLU A 32 5.48 14.41 11.47
N ILE A 33 5.86 15.69 11.40
CA ILE A 33 6.25 16.36 10.16
C ILE A 33 7.48 15.68 9.54
N LEU A 34 8.54 15.48 10.33
CA LEU A 34 9.76 14.85 9.82
C LEU A 34 9.53 13.37 9.47
N SER A 35 8.70 12.67 10.24
CA SER A 35 8.31 11.28 9.92
C SER A 35 7.62 11.22 8.55
N LYS A 36 6.68 12.12 8.29
CA LYS A 36 5.97 12.20 7.00
C LYS A 36 6.92 12.45 5.84
N GLU A 37 7.84 13.41 5.96
CA GLU A 37 8.79 13.74 4.89
C GLU A 37 9.72 12.56 4.57
N ILE A 38 10.26 11.90 5.59
CA ILE A 38 11.15 10.74 5.39
C ILE A 38 10.40 9.57 4.76
N VAL A 39 9.19 9.26 5.24
CA VAL A 39 8.37 8.18 4.69
C VAL A 39 8.00 8.44 3.22
N HIS A 40 7.72 9.70 2.87
CA HIS A 40 7.44 10.08 1.48
C HIS A 40 8.69 9.98 0.58
N LEU A 41 9.85 10.39 1.09
CA LEU A 41 11.13 10.23 0.40
C LEU A 41 11.46 8.75 0.17
N LEU A 42 11.33 7.90 1.19
CA LEU A 42 11.54 6.46 1.09
C LEU A 42 10.59 5.81 0.08
N SER A 43 9.32 6.20 0.08
CA SER A 43 8.34 5.75 -0.92
C SER A 43 8.79 6.11 -2.34
N SER A 44 9.31 7.33 -2.52
CA SER A 44 9.82 7.79 -3.81
C SER A 44 11.07 7.00 -4.23
N LEU A 45 11.98 6.73 -3.29
CA LEU A 45 13.18 5.92 -3.54
C LEU A 45 12.86 4.48 -3.90
N ALA A 46 11.88 3.85 -3.22
CA ALA A 46 11.41 2.50 -3.58
C ALA A 46 10.93 2.43 -5.03
N LYS A 47 10.30 3.50 -5.53
CA LYS A 47 9.79 3.58 -6.91
C LYS A 47 10.90 3.80 -7.94
N ILE A 48 11.88 4.67 -7.66
CA ILE A 48 12.90 5.06 -8.66
C ILE A 48 14.18 4.23 -8.61
N ALA A 49 14.42 3.50 -7.52
CA ALA A 49 15.64 2.73 -7.29
C ALA A 49 15.33 1.37 -6.60
N PRO A 50 14.55 0.49 -7.25
CA PRO A 50 14.10 -0.76 -6.64
C PRO A 50 15.26 -1.70 -6.29
N GLU A 51 16.34 -1.75 -7.08
CA GLU A 51 17.50 -2.61 -6.76
C GLU A 51 18.20 -2.15 -5.48
N ALA A 52 18.35 -0.84 -5.31
CA ALA A 52 18.91 -0.27 -4.09
C ALA A 52 17.98 -0.49 -2.90
N MET A 53 16.66 -0.31 -3.07
CA MET A 53 15.70 -0.61 -2.02
C MET A 53 15.77 -2.09 -1.59
N CYS A 54 15.93 -3.01 -2.53
CA CYS A 54 16.13 -4.43 -2.23
C CYS A 54 17.41 -4.69 -1.41
N LYS A 55 18.51 -3.97 -1.69
CA LYS A 55 19.74 -4.05 -0.89
C LYS A 55 19.54 -3.58 0.56
N TYR A 56 18.77 -2.51 0.76
CA TYR A 56 18.60 -1.86 2.07
C TYR A 56 17.32 -2.27 2.83
N TYR A 57 16.49 -3.13 2.25
CA TYR A 57 15.18 -3.51 2.78
C TYR A 57 15.18 -3.89 4.27
N ASP A 58 16.10 -4.77 4.68
CA ASP A 58 16.16 -5.27 6.07
C ASP A 58 16.45 -4.16 7.09
N GLN A 59 17.10 -3.07 6.66
CA GLN A 59 17.39 -1.91 7.53
C GLN A 59 16.14 -1.06 7.76
N PHE A 60 15.29 -0.93 6.74
CA PHE A 60 14.13 -0.04 6.78
C PHE A 60 12.85 -0.70 7.27
N ILE A 61 12.65 -1.99 6.97
CA ILE A 61 11.34 -2.63 7.23
C ILE A 61 11.00 -2.65 8.72
N ALA A 62 11.95 -2.96 9.61
CA ALA A 62 11.68 -3.03 11.04
C ALA A 62 11.32 -1.65 11.64
N PRO A 63 12.08 -0.56 11.40
CA PRO A 63 11.67 0.78 11.81
C PRO A 63 10.30 1.20 11.24
N LEU A 64 10.01 0.87 9.99
CA LEU A 64 8.73 1.19 9.36
C LEU A 64 7.57 0.41 10.00
N LYS A 65 7.75 -0.86 10.38
CA LYS A 65 6.72 -1.60 11.14
C LYS A 65 6.44 -0.95 12.50
N THR A 66 7.46 -0.46 13.20
CA THR A 66 7.26 0.31 14.44
C THR A 66 6.47 1.60 14.18
N MET A 67 6.81 2.34 13.12
CA MET A 67 6.06 3.55 12.75
C MET A 67 4.61 3.25 12.35
N LEU A 68 4.38 2.11 11.69
CA LEU A 68 3.04 1.65 11.36
C LEU A 68 2.26 1.38 12.65
N TYR A 69 2.84 0.67 13.60
CA TYR A 69 2.24 0.40 14.91
C TYR A 69 1.86 1.71 15.62
N ASP A 70 2.77 2.69 15.63
CA ASP A 70 2.57 4.02 16.22
C ASP A 70 1.56 4.91 15.46
N GLY A 71 1.01 4.44 14.35
CA GLY A 71 -0.02 5.18 13.58
C GLY A 71 0.56 6.33 12.75
N ARG A 72 1.82 6.27 12.35
CA ARG A 72 2.44 7.32 11.54
C ARG A 72 1.86 7.33 10.12
N ARG A 73 1.48 8.52 9.65
CA ARG A 73 0.87 8.74 8.32
C ARG A 73 1.79 8.25 7.20
N PHE A 74 1.20 7.73 6.12
CA PHE A 74 1.86 7.24 4.90
C PHE A 74 2.79 6.02 5.05
N THR A 75 2.93 5.47 6.27
CA THR A 75 3.83 4.34 6.50
C THR A 75 3.43 3.10 5.72
N ILE A 76 2.13 2.79 5.65
CA ILE A 76 1.60 1.67 4.83
C ILE A 76 2.00 1.86 3.37
N SER A 77 1.84 3.08 2.84
CA SER A 77 2.20 3.41 1.46
C SER A 77 3.66 3.14 1.16
N CYS A 78 4.57 3.63 2.02
CA CYS A 78 6.00 3.36 1.89
C CYS A 78 6.31 1.87 1.90
N ILE A 79 5.75 1.13 2.85
CA ILE A 79 5.98 -0.31 2.95
C ILE A 79 5.42 -1.04 1.71
N SER A 80 4.26 -0.65 1.20
CA SER A 80 3.67 -1.27 0.00
C SER A 80 4.54 -1.08 -1.25
N PHE A 81 5.16 0.10 -1.43
CA PHE A 81 6.12 0.33 -2.51
C PHE A 81 7.42 -0.45 -2.31
N MET A 82 7.91 -0.58 -1.07
CA MET A 82 9.05 -1.45 -0.78
C MET A 82 8.74 -2.91 -1.11
N GLY A 83 7.54 -3.38 -0.79
CA GLY A 83 7.06 -4.72 -1.15
C GLY A 83 7.11 -4.98 -2.65
N LEU A 84 6.68 -4.01 -3.47
CA LEU A 84 6.82 -4.07 -4.93
C LEU A 84 8.29 -4.13 -5.37
N ALA A 85 9.16 -3.32 -4.77
CA ALA A 85 10.58 -3.28 -5.12
C ALA A 85 11.32 -4.58 -4.79
N VAL A 86 10.96 -5.26 -3.69
CA VAL A 86 11.65 -6.50 -3.26
C VAL A 86 10.98 -7.79 -3.73
N GLY A 87 9.73 -7.67 -4.20
CA GLY A 87 8.90 -8.77 -4.69
C GLY A 87 8.28 -9.63 -3.60
N SER A 88 7.18 -10.31 -3.96
CA SER A 88 6.33 -11.11 -3.06
C SER A 88 7.09 -12.14 -2.24
N LYS A 89 8.10 -12.82 -2.84
CA LYS A 89 8.85 -13.87 -2.14
C LYS A 89 9.56 -13.33 -0.90
N ARG A 90 10.23 -12.18 -1.02
CA ARG A 90 10.95 -11.57 0.10
C ARG A 90 9.99 -10.86 1.05
N PHE A 91 8.92 -10.27 0.53
CA PHE A 91 7.97 -9.48 1.31
C PHE A 91 6.93 -10.30 2.08
N SER A 92 6.70 -11.57 1.71
CA SER A 92 5.59 -12.40 2.19
C SER A 92 5.35 -12.40 3.70
N LEU A 93 6.39 -12.67 4.50
CA LEU A 93 6.28 -12.70 5.97
C LEU A 93 5.87 -11.34 6.53
N ASP A 94 6.56 -10.27 6.11
CA ASP A 94 6.25 -8.91 6.55
C ASP A 94 4.86 -8.47 6.09
N THR A 95 4.43 -8.90 4.90
CA THR A 95 3.10 -8.57 4.38
C THR A 95 2.00 -9.10 5.28
N TYR A 96 2.14 -10.34 5.76
CA TYR A 96 1.13 -10.97 6.61
C TYR A 96 1.03 -10.24 7.96
N ASP A 97 2.17 -9.94 8.60
CA ASP A 97 2.22 -9.19 9.85
C ASP A 97 1.56 -7.81 9.70
N ILE A 98 1.93 -7.08 8.64
CA ILE A 98 1.40 -5.74 8.34
C ILE A 98 -0.10 -5.79 8.10
N MET A 99 -0.59 -6.79 7.36
CA MET A 99 -2.02 -6.93 7.09
C MET A 99 -2.81 -7.29 8.35
N GLY A 100 -2.20 -8.03 9.29
CA GLY A 100 -2.75 -8.26 10.62
C GLY A 100 -2.95 -6.95 11.39
N ASP A 101 -1.90 -6.13 11.47
CA ASP A 101 -1.95 -4.83 12.15
C ASP A 101 -2.96 -3.87 11.51
N VAL A 102 -2.96 -3.79 10.18
CA VAL A 102 -3.87 -2.92 9.44
C VAL A 102 -5.32 -3.37 9.61
N SER A 103 -5.59 -4.67 9.52
CA SER A 103 -6.94 -5.21 9.73
C SER A 103 -7.44 -4.93 11.14
N ALA A 104 -6.59 -5.14 12.15
CA ALA A 104 -6.94 -4.84 13.54
C ALA A 104 -7.28 -3.35 13.75
N LYS A 105 -6.54 -2.44 13.11
CA LYS A 105 -6.81 -0.99 13.20
C LYS A 105 -8.14 -0.62 12.55
N ILE A 106 -8.43 -1.17 11.37
CA ILE A 106 -9.71 -0.95 10.67
C ILE A 106 -10.90 -1.43 11.51
N THR A 107 -10.81 -2.64 12.06
CA THR A 107 -11.86 -3.20 12.92
C THR A 107 -12.10 -2.35 14.17
N ASN A 108 -11.05 -1.73 14.71
CA ASN A 108 -11.15 -0.83 15.87
C ASN A 108 -11.54 0.61 15.51
N HIS A 109 -11.97 0.88 14.27
CA HIS A 109 -12.29 2.21 13.75
C HIS A 109 -11.15 3.24 13.93
N ILE A 110 -9.91 2.77 14.02
CA ILE A 110 -8.74 3.64 13.98
C ILE A 110 -8.59 4.02 12.51
N GLU A 111 -8.95 5.28 12.18
CA GLU A 111 -8.99 5.77 10.81
C GLU A 111 -7.74 5.36 10.05
N PRO A 112 -7.88 4.53 9.01
CA PRO A 112 -6.74 4.15 8.24
C PRO A 112 -6.36 5.34 7.36
N HIS A 113 -5.31 6.06 7.77
CA HIS A 113 -4.96 7.37 7.24
C HIS A 113 -4.86 7.40 5.69
N GLY A 114 -5.82 8.09 5.04
CA GLY A 114 -5.77 8.80 3.74
C GLY A 114 -5.37 8.07 2.43
N GLY A 115 -4.61 6.97 2.47
CA GLY A 115 -4.07 6.27 1.29
C GLY A 115 -4.37 4.78 1.25
N LEU A 116 -5.11 4.29 2.25
CA LEU A 116 -5.30 2.88 2.54
C LEU A 116 -5.81 2.06 1.34
N ILE A 117 -6.79 2.58 0.58
CA ILE A 117 -7.37 1.88 -0.57
C ILE A 117 -6.31 1.65 -1.66
N MET A 118 -5.51 2.67 -1.99
CA MET A 118 -4.43 2.54 -2.99
C MET A 118 -3.30 1.64 -2.49
N ASP A 119 -3.03 1.66 -1.18
CA ASP A 119 -2.01 0.80 -0.59
C ASP A 119 -2.45 -0.67 -0.58
N PHE A 120 -3.75 -0.93 -0.43
CA PHE A 120 -4.29 -2.29 -0.46
C PHE A 120 -4.20 -2.96 -1.80
N ASP A 121 -4.43 -2.25 -2.89
CA ASP A 121 -4.23 -2.81 -4.22
C ASP A 121 -2.83 -3.44 -4.36
N ARG A 122 -1.81 -2.71 -3.89
CA ARG A 122 -0.43 -3.20 -3.89
C ARG A 122 -0.23 -4.38 -2.95
N LEU A 123 -0.75 -4.31 -1.72
CA LEU A 123 -0.59 -5.39 -0.73
C LEU A 123 -1.29 -6.68 -1.17
N VAL A 124 -2.54 -6.59 -1.64
CA VAL A 124 -3.29 -7.72 -2.21
C VAL A 124 -2.57 -8.29 -3.44
N SER A 125 -2.00 -7.42 -4.29
CA SER A 125 -1.20 -7.86 -5.44
C SER A 125 0.04 -8.65 -5.03
N LEU A 126 0.67 -8.30 -3.92
CA LEU A 126 1.84 -8.98 -3.39
C LEU A 126 1.51 -10.32 -2.71
N MET A 127 0.35 -10.42 -2.07
CA MET A 127 -0.12 -11.62 -1.36
C MET A 127 -0.80 -12.64 -2.27
N GLY A 128 -1.52 -12.19 -3.29
CA GLY A 128 -2.40 -13.06 -4.06
C GLY A 128 -3.44 -13.75 -3.16
N PRO A 129 -3.61 -15.09 -3.25
CA PRO A 129 -4.59 -15.84 -2.46
C PRO A 129 -4.46 -15.67 -0.93
N ASP A 130 -3.27 -15.36 -0.43
CA ASP A 130 -3.03 -15.17 1.01
C ASP A 130 -3.74 -13.92 1.56
N ALA A 131 -4.32 -13.07 0.71
CA ALA A 131 -5.13 -11.93 1.11
C ALA A 131 -6.54 -12.30 1.62
N ILE A 132 -7.05 -13.50 1.30
CA ILE A 132 -8.43 -13.94 1.63
C ILE A 132 -8.79 -13.76 3.11
N PRO A 133 -7.94 -14.15 4.10
CA PRO A 133 -8.28 -14.02 5.52
C PRO A 133 -8.54 -12.58 5.98
N PHE A 134 -8.05 -11.58 5.23
CA PHE A 134 -8.18 -10.17 5.58
C PHE A 134 -9.41 -9.50 4.97
N LEU A 135 -10.06 -10.12 3.97
CA LEU A 135 -11.26 -9.58 3.31
C LEU A 135 -12.37 -9.12 4.28
N PRO A 136 -12.68 -9.82 5.39
CA PRO A 136 -13.69 -9.37 6.34
C PRO A 136 -13.44 -8.00 6.96
N ALA A 137 -12.18 -7.65 7.21
CA ALA A 137 -11.83 -6.33 7.72
C ALA A 137 -11.79 -5.29 6.60
N LEU A 138 -11.34 -5.68 5.41
CA LEU A 138 -10.98 -4.77 4.33
C LEU A 138 -12.17 -4.37 3.44
N LEU A 139 -13.07 -5.30 3.13
CA LEU A 139 -14.16 -5.02 2.20
C LEU A 139 -15.16 -3.97 2.69
N PRO A 140 -15.57 -3.94 3.98
CA PRO A 140 -16.53 -2.94 4.44
C PRO A 140 -16.14 -1.48 4.16
N PRO A 141 -14.92 -0.99 4.47
CA PRO A 141 -14.52 0.37 4.09
C PRO A 141 -14.38 0.58 2.57
N ILE A 142 -13.98 -0.43 1.81
CA ILE A 142 -13.90 -0.34 0.34
C ILE A 142 -15.30 -0.14 -0.26
N LEU A 143 -16.28 -0.91 0.21
CA LEU A 143 -17.67 -0.82 -0.25
C LEU A 143 -18.31 0.53 0.11
N ARG A 144 -18.05 1.05 1.32
CA ARG A 144 -18.47 2.42 1.69
C ARG A 144 -17.86 3.48 0.78
N ALA A 145 -16.56 3.36 0.48
CA ALA A 145 -15.87 4.28 -0.41
C ALA A 145 -16.42 4.20 -1.85
N ALA A 146 -16.73 3.00 -2.34
CA ALA A 146 -17.36 2.77 -3.65
C ALA A 146 -18.80 3.31 -3.74
N ARG A 147 -19.51 3.44 -2.61
CA ARG A 147 -20.83 4.09 -2.54
C ARG A 147 -20.77 5.61 -2.32
N GLY A 148 -19.57 6.16 -2.10
CA GLY A 148 -19.40 7.58 -1.77
C GLY A 148 -19.84 7.95 -0.35
N GLU A 149 -19.98 6.97 0.54
CA GLU A 149 -20.47 7.15 1.92
C GLU A 149 -19.38 7.58 2.92
N ASP A 150 -18.11 7.55 2.52
CA ASP A 150 -16.99 7.72 3.44
C ASP A 150 -16.63 9.21 3.66
N GLU A 151 -17.04 9.76 4.80
CA GLU A 151 -16.56 11.04 5.33
C GLU A 151 -15.24 10.83 6.07
N CYS A 152 -14.10 11.19 5.46
CA CYS A 152 -12.83 11.32 6.18
C CYS A 152 -12.07 12.57 5.71
N MET A 153 -11.51 13.27 6.68
CA MET A 153 -10.87 14.57 6.58
C MET A 153 -9.45 14.48 5.96
N THR A 154 -9.23 15.28 4.91
CA THR A 154 -7.97 15.97 4.57
C THR A 154 -6.69 15.14 4.27
N GLU A 155 -6.28 15.20 3.00
CA GLU A 155 -4.93 14.95 2.41
C GLU A 155 -4.78 13.76 1.43
N CYS A 156 -5.85 13.27 0.80
CA CYS A 156 -5.70 12.58 -0.48
C CYS A 156 -5.97 13.58 -1.62
N ALA A 157 -5.02 13.75 -2.53
CA ALA A 157 -5.13 14.70 -3.66
C ALA A 157 -6.26 14.36 -4.66
N CYS A 158 -6.95 13.22 -4.50
CA CYS A 158 -7.87 12.67 -5.48
C CYS A 158 -9.34 13.14 -5.36
N GLY A 159 -9.69 13.97 -4.36
CA GLY A 159 -11.08 14.43 -4.18
C GLY A 159 -12.05 13.29 -3.82
N THR A 160 -13.37 13.52 -3.85
CA THR A 160 -14.40 12.49 -3.62
C THR A 160 -14.48 11.50 -4.79
N SER A 161 -14.42 12.00 -6.03
CA SER A 161 -14.53 11.19 -7.24
C SER A 161 -13.35 10.22 -7.45
N GLY A 162 -12.12 10.64 -7.12
CA GLY A 162 -10.96 9.76 -7.25
C GLY A 162 -10.91 8.64 -6.21
N ARG A 163 -11.65 8.78 -5.09
CA ARG A 163 -11.77 7.71 -4.07
C ARG A 163 -12.74 6.62 -4.50
N GLU A 164 -13.91 7.01 -5.01
CA GLU A 164 -14.87 6.08 -5.59
C GLU A 164 -14.19 5.29 -6.72
N GLU A 165 -13.52 5.96 -7.66
CA GLU A 165 -12.81 5.31 -8.75
C GLU A 165 -11.72 4.34 -8.25
N ALA A 166 -10.93 4.73 -7.23
CA ALA A 166 -9.93 3.85 -6.63
C ALA A 166 -10.54 2.63 -5.91
N ALA A 167 -11.67 2.81 -5.22
CA ALA A 167 -12.37 1.73 -4.54
C ALA A 167 -12.97 0.74 -5.54
N MET A 168 -13.60 1.26 -6.60
CA MET A 168 -14.15 0.46 -7.70
C MET A 168 -13.03 -0.31 -8.43
N GLY A 169 -11.90 0.35 -8.69
CA GLY A 169 -10.71 -0.30 -9.24
C GLY A 169 -10.19 -1.45 -8.36
N LEU A 170 -10.14 -1.25 -7.04
CA LEU A 170 -9.70 -2.28 -6.11
C LEU A 170 -10.65 -3.49 -6.06
N LEU A 171 -11.97 -3.28 -6.11
CA LEU A 171 -12.94 -4.37 -6.21
C LEU A 171 -12.73 -5.22 -7.47
N ASN A 172 -12.45 -4.58 -8.61
CA ASN A 172 -12.11 -5.28 -9.84
C ASN A 172 -10.79 -6.06 -9.72
N VAL A 173 -9.77 -5.49 -9.06
CA VAL A 173 -8.50 -6.20 -8.82
C VAL A 173 -8.70 -7.41 -7.90
N LEU A 174 -9.50 -7.28 -6.85
CA LEU A 174 -9.84 -8.36 -5.94
C LEU A 174 -10.53 -9.52 -6.67
N GLU A 175 -11.50 -9.21 -7.55
CA GLU A 175 -12.16 -10.21 -8.40
C GLU A 175 -11.13 -10.94 -9.28
N LYS A 176 -10.32 -10.20 -10.04
CA LYS A 176 -9.36 -10.80 -10.98
C LYS A 176 -8.32 -11.67 -10.29
N ARG A 177 -7.87 -11.26 -9.09
CA ARG A 177 -6.78 -11.93 -8.36
C ARG A 177 -7.24 -13.11 -7.53
N LEU A 178 -8.40 -13.00 -6.88
CA LEU A 178 -8.90 -14.00 -5.93
C LEU A 178 -9.99 -14.91 -6.54
N LYS A 179 -10.58 -14.51 -7.68
CA LYS A 179 -11.51 -15.29 -8.51
C LYS A 179 -12.62 -15.93 -7.67
N ASP A 180 -12.78 -17.25 -7.79
CA ASP A 180 -13.79 -18.06 -7.10
C ASP A 180 -13.86 -17.77 -5.58
N SER A 181 -12.73 -17.47 -4.94
CA SER A 181 -12.70 -17.15 -3.51
C SER A 181 -13.35 -15.79 -3.21
N PHE A 182 -13.16 -14.80 -4.08
CA PHE A 182 -13.82 -13.51 -3.97
C PHE A 182 -15.30 -13.62 -4.33
N THR A 183 -15.66 -14.35 -5.40
CA THR A 183 -17.06 -14.62 -5.76
C THR A 183 -17.81 -15.30 -4.61
N ALA A 184 -17.22 -16.33 -3.99
CA ALA A 184 -17.81 -17.00 -2.84
C ALA A 184 -18.00 -16.07 -1.65
N TYR A 185 -17.06 -15.15 -1.42
CA TYR A 185 -17.17 -14.13 -0.39
C TYR A 185 -18.30 -13.14 -0.69
N VAL A 186 -18.39 -12.64 -1.92
CA VAL A 186 -19.40 -11.67 -2.38
C VAL A 186 -20.82 -12.23 -2.24
N LEU A 187 -21.02 -13.53 -2.48
CA LEU A 187 -22.31 -14.20 -2.27
C LEU A 187 -22.80 -14.17 -0.81
N GLY A 188 -21.89 -13.95 0.15
CA GLY A 188 -22.23 -13.78 1.56
C GLY A 188 -22.59 -12.34 1.96
N LEU A 189 -22.46 -11.37 1.06
CA LEU A 189 -22.78 -9.96 1.30
C LEU A 189 -24.27 -9.68 1.09
N SER A 190 -24.74 -8.50 1.53
CA SER A 190 -26.10 -8.04 1.24
C SER A 190 -26.33 -7.79 -0.26
N GLU A 191 -27.59 -7.82 -0.72
CA GLU A 191 -27.92 -7.58 -2.14
C GLU A 191 -27.39 -6.22 -2.62
N GLU A 192 -27.50 -5.18 -1.80
CA GLU A 192 -26.98 -3.83 -2.09
C GLU A 192 -25.45 -3.83 -2.25
N GLU A 193 -24.71 -4.54 -1.40
CA GLU A 193 -23.25 -4.65 -1.53
C GLU A 193 -22.85 -5.47 -2.76
N GLN A 194 -23.60 -6.51 -3.10
CA GLN A 194 -23.38 -7.31 -4.31
C GLN A 194 -23.56 -6.45 -5.57
N GLU A 195 -24.57 -5.58 -5.61
CA GLU A 195 -24.78 -4.64 -6.72
C GLU A 195 -23.61 -3.66 -6.88
N VAL A 196 -23.04 -3.15 -5.78
CA VAL A 196 -21.85 -2.28 -5.82
C VAL A 196 -20.65 -3.03 -6.39
N VAL A 197 -20.40 -4.26 -5.97
CA VAL A 197 -19.32 -5.09 -6.50
C VAL A 197 -19.52 -5.37 -7.99
N GLN A 198 -20.73 -5.72 -8.40
CA GLN A 198 -21.05 -6.00 -9.79
C GLN A 198 -20.85 -4.75 -10.66
N LYS A 199 -21.34 -3.59 -10.21
CA LYS A 199 -21.09 -2.30 -10.85
C LYS A 199 -19.58 -2.03 -10.99
N ALA A 200 -18.78 -2.32 -9.96
CA ALA A 200 -17.33 -2.14 -10.00
C ALA A 200 -16.64 -3.03 -11.03
N ILE A 201 -17.10 -4.28 -11.18
CA ILE A 201 -16.58 -5.23 -12.17
C ILE A 201 -16.95 -4.78 -13.59
N ASP A 202 -18.20 -4.31 -13.79
CA ASP A 202 -18.71 -3.90 -15.10
C ASP A 202 -18.11 -2.56 -15.57
N GLU A 203 -17.92 -1.60 -14.65
CA GLU A 203 -17.43 -0.24 -14.95
C GLU A 203 -15.91 -0.09 -14.79
N GLY A 204 -15.25 -0.89 -13.94
CA GLY A 204 -13.84 -0.79 -13.55
C GLY A 204 -12.83 -1.21 -14.62
N GLY A 205 -13.23 -1.25 -15.89
CA GLY A 205 -12.45 -1.66 -17.05
C GLY A 205 -11.33 -0.71 -17.49
N ARG A 206 -10.70 0.04 -16.58
CA ARG A 206 -9.40 0.65 -16.85
C ARG A 206 -8.39 0.08 -15.88
N GLU A 207 -7.52 -0.78 -16.40
CA GLU A 207 -6.28 -1.11 -15.73
C GLU A 207 -5.56 0.20 -15.41
N ILE A 208 -5.22 0.41 -14.15
CA ILE A 208 -4.07 1.25 -13.85
C ILE A 208 -2.90 0.41 -14.37
N GLU A 209 -2.48 0.66 -15.61
CA GLU A 209 -1.26 0.08 -16.19
C GLU A 209 -0.14 0.35 -15.18
N MET A 210 0.26 -0.70 -14.47
CA MET A 210 1.53 -0.69 -13.76
C MET A 210 2.57 -0.93 -14.84
N ASP A 211 3.31 0.12 -15.21
CA ASP A 211 4.47 0.00 -16.06
C ASP A 211 5.35 -1.16 -15.56
N PRO A 212 5.65 -2.15 -16.40
CA PRO A 212 6.63 -3.17 -16.04
C PRO A 212 7.98 -2.47 -15.85
N ILE A 213 8.54 -2.64 -14.65
CA ILE A 213 9.89 -2.19 -14.27
C ILE A 213 10.92 -2.76 -15.24
#